data_AF-A0A7S4WES3-F1
#
_entry.id   AF-A0A7S4WES3-F1
#
_cell.length_a   1.000
_cell.length_b   1.000
_cell.length_c   1.000
_cell.angle_alpha   90.00
_cell.angle_beta   90.00
_cell.angle_gamma   90.00
#
_symmetry.space_group_name_H-M   'P 1'
#
loop_
_entity.id
_entity.type
_entity.pdbx_description
1 polymer ?
#
loop_
_entity_poly.entity_id
_entity_poly.type
_entity_poly.pdbx_seq_one_letter_code
_entity_poly.pdbx_strand_id
1 'polypeptide(L)'
;QATCLRMYWQLYLNLMGSSNNTVELSGKAMGKKEFVFTPISHAVYIVVKTIASSLFGKYELGAHLTIEKGDQQFLTMKGGLMYARMFWFHRCLCVFAMARTNKTKKTKYMAQAKRMHKELTNSLKNKNPNVLHYVSLLNAEKAALKQKKYQEDDVKKLYNNAITMSARGGYVHDAALAQERFADYLLNIAGDFHEARYHIE
;
A
#
# COMPACT_ATOMS: atom_id res chain seq x y z
N GLN A 1 5.89 15.96 18.16
CA GLN A 1 6.15 16.08 16.71
C GLN A 1 7.47 15.40 16.31
N ALA A 2 8.59 15.66 17.00
CA ALA A 2 9.89 14.98 16.76
C ALA A 2 9.78 13.44 16.65
N THR A 3 9.00 12.87 17.57
CA THR A 3 8.60 11.46 17.65
C THR A 3 8.07 10.88 16.32
N CYS A 4 7.15 11.56 15.64
CA CYS A 4 6.58 11.08 14.38
C CYS A 4 7.58 11.16 13.22
N LEU A 5 8.39 12.23 13.16
CA LEU A 5 9.44 12.37 12.16
C LEU A 5 10.49 11.25 12.27
N ARG A 6 10.86 10.86 13.50
CA ARG A 6 11.80 9.75 13.73
C ARG A 6 11.31 8.43 13.15
N MET A 7 9.99 8.19 13.10
CA MET A 7 9.41 7.00 12.45
C MET A 7 9.63 6.99 10.94
N TYR A 8 9.37 8.11 10.27
CA TYR A 8 9.62 8.24 8.83
C TYR A 8 11.12 8.17 8.53
N TRP A 9 11.97 8.80 9.35
CA TRP A 9 13.41 8.67 9.21
C TRP A 9 13.86 7.22 9.33
N GLN A 10 13.34 6.47 10.32
CA GLN A 10 13.68 5.05 10.42
C GLN A 10 13.18 4.25 9.21
N LEU A 11 12.00 4.55 8.66
CA LEU A 11 11.55 3.96 7.41
C LEU A 11 12.53 4.22 6.26
N TYR A 12 13.01 5.46 6.08
CA TYR A 12 13.99 5.78 5.04
C TYR A 12 15.31 5.05 5.26
N LEU A 13 15.80 4.95 6.50
CA LEU A 13 16.98 4.15 6.82
C LEU A 13 16.78 2.67 6.48
N ASN A 14 15.59 2.11 6.74
CA ASN A 14 15.27 0.74 6.37
C ASN A 14 15.27 0.56 4.84
N LEU A 15 14.72 1.53 4.08
CA LEU A 15 14.73 1.53 2.61
C LEU A 15 16.16 1.59 2.04
N MET A 16 17.09 2.23 2.74
CA MET A 16 18.52 2.28 2.39
C MET A 16 19.32 1.06 2.88
N GLY A 17 18.67 0.02 3.39
CA GLY A 17 19.35 -1.19 3.87
C GLY A 17 20.09 -1.04 5.21
N SER A 18 19.81 0.02 5.98
CA SER A 18 20.45 0.25 7.29
C SER A 18 19.82 -0.55 8.44
N SER A 19 18.95 -1.51 8.17
CA SER A 19 18.29 -2.37 9.16
C SER A 19 18.14 -3.79 8.64
N ASN A 20 18.46 -4.77 9.49
CA ASN A 20 18.23 -6.20 9.21
C ASN A 20 16.74 -6.55 9.16
N ASN A 21 15.90 -5.79 9.88
CA ASN A 21 14.45 -5.94 9.86
C ASN A 21 13.81 -4.72 9.20
N THR A 22 13.48 -4.86 7.91
CA THR A 22 13.06 -3.76 7.05
C THR A 22 11.71 -3.13 7.43
N VAL A 23 10.87 -3.86 8.15
CA VAL A 23 9.52 -3.41 8.57
C VAL A 23 9.48 -2.99 10.04
N GLU A 24 10.54 -3.27 10.81
CA GLU A 24 10.64 -2.80 12.18
C GLU A 24 11.11 -1.35 12.21
N LEU A 25 10.31 -0.48 12.83
CA LEU A 25 10.66 0.92 13.06
C LEU A 25 11.49 1.01 14.33
N SER A 26 12.67 0.38 14.31
CA SER A 26 13.66 0.47 15.37
C SER A 26 15.05 0.41 14.75
N GLY A 27 15.99 1.22 15.25
CA GLY A 27 17.34 1.36 14.71
C GLY A 27 17.95 2.71 15.05
N LYS A 28 18.80 3.21 14.16
CA LYS A 28 19.58 4.45 14.36
C LYS A 28 18.72 5.69 14.62
N ALA A 29 17.56 5.80 13.98
CA ALA A 29 16.69 6.96 14.17
C ALA A 29 15.75 6.80 15.36
N MET A 30 15.43 5.58 15.82
CA MET A 30 14.53 5.36 16.97
C MET A 30 14.75 4.02 17.68
N GLY A 31 14.76 4.02 19.01
CA GLY A 31 14.81 2.77 19.80
C GLY A 31 13.42 2.24 20.17
N LYS A 32 13.24 0.91 20.17
CA LYS A 32 11.97 0.22 20.52
C LYS A 32 11.41 0.57 21.91
N LYS A 33 12.29 0.90 22.87
CA LYS A 33 11.94 1.24 24.27
C LYS A 33 11.75 2.75 24.50
N GLU A 34 12.06 3.59 23.52
CA GLU A 34 12.07 5.06 23.71
C GLU A 34 10.68 5.71 23.63
N PHE A 35 9.61 4.92 23.50
CA PHE A 35 8.31 5.44 23.13
C PHE A 35 7.26 5.34 24.23
N VAL A 36 6.86 6.51 24.74
CA VAL A 36 5.54 6.72 25.33
C VAL A 36 4.59 7.06 24.19
N PHE A 37 3.74 6.10 23.80
CA PHE A 37 2.79 6.31 22.72
C PHE A 37 1.61 7.18 23.19
N THR A 38 1.54 8.41 22.70
CA THR A 38 0.27 9.13 22.62
C THR A 38 -0.63 8.49 21.55
N PRO A 39 -1.97 8.62 21.62
CA PRO A 39 -2.87 8.07 20.60
C PRO A 39 -2.49 8.44 19.16
N ILE A 40 -2.03 9.68 18.95
CA ILE A 40 -1.59 10.17 17.62
C ILE A 40 -0.29 9.49 17.20
N SER A 41 0.71 9.42 18.08
CA SER A 41 1.98 8.77 17.74
C SER A 41 1.82 7.27 17.48
N HIS A 42 0.88 6.61 18.17
CA HIS A 42 0.56 5.20 17.92
C HIS A 42 -0.09 5.00 16.55
N ALA A 43 -1.01 5.89 16.17
CA ALA A 43 -1.61 5.87 14.84
C ALA A 43 -0.56 6.05 13.74
N VAL A 44 0.36 7.02 13.91
CA VAL A 44 1.48 7.22 12.97
C VAL A 44 2.42 6.01 12.93
N TYR A 45 2.67 5.35 14.06
CA TYR A 45 3.49 4.13 14.07
C TYR A 45 2.88 3.02 13.23
N ILE A 46 1.58 2.75 13.40
CA ILE A 46 0.87 1.72 12.63
C ILE A 46 0.84 2.05 11.14
N VAL A 47 0.63 3.32 10.82
CA VAL A 47 0.71 3.86 9.49
C VAL A 47 2.07 3.59 8.84
N VAL A 48 3.16 4.04 9.46
CA VAL A 48 4.50 3.96 8.88
C VAL A 48 4.90 2.50 8.74
N LYS A 49 4.50 1.66 9.71
CA LYS A 49 4.71 0.21 9.63
C LYS A 49 3.91 -0.43 8.50
N THR A 50 2.72 0.06 8.18
CA THR A 50 1.93 -0.41 7.04
C THR A 50 2.56 0.01 5.70
N ILE A 51 3.09 1.24 5.61
CA ILE A 51 3.86 1.70 4.44
C ILE A 51 5.06 0.78 4.23
N ALA A 52 5.88 0.59 5.27
CA ALA A 52 7.02 -0.33 5.25
C ALA A 52 6.60 -1.73 4.81
N SER A 53 5.51 -2.25 5.37
CA SER A 53 4.98 -3.57 5.02
C SER A 53 4.66 -3.67 3.53
N SER A 54 4.04 -2.65 2.94
CA SER A 54 3.72 -2.65 1.51
C SER A 54 4.94 -2.48 0.60
N LEU A 55 5.93 -1.69 1.00
CA LEU A 55 7.15 -1.44 0.20
C LEU A 55 8.13 -2.63 0.22
N PHE A 56 8.08 -3.48 1.25
CA PHE A 56 8.91 -4.67 1.38
C PHE A 56 8.14 -5.98 1.12
N GLY A 57 6.97 -5.90 0.49
CA GLY A 57 6.16 -7.07 0.14
C GLY A 57 5.58 -7.86 1.33
N LYS A 58 5.65 -7.34 2.56
CA LYS A 58 5.09 -7.96 3.78
C LYS A 58 3.59 -7.68 3.93
N TYR A 59 2.82 -7.96 2.87
CA TYR A 59 1.41 -7.60 2.78
C TYR A 59 0.52 -8.23 3.85
N GLU A 60 0.88 -9.42 4.37
CA GLU A 60 0.15 -10.06 5.47
C GLU A 60 0.16 -9.21 6.74
N LEU A 61 1.34 -8.71 7.13
CA LEU A 61 1.50 -7.83 8.28
C LEU A 61 0.70 -6.53 8.09
N GLY A 62 0.80 -5.91 6.92
CA GLY A 62 0.04 -4.70 6.61
C GLY A 62 -1.48 -4.92 6.62
N ALA A 63 -1.96 -6.08 6.14
CA ALA A 63 -3.37 -6.44 6.14
C ALA A 63 -3.87 -6.76 7.56
N HIS A 64 -3.06 -7.44 8.38
CA HIS A 64 -3.34 -7.69 9.79
C HIS A 64 -3.47 -6.36 10.56
N LEU A 65 -2.51 -5.45 10.41
CA LEU A 65 -2.58 -4.10 10.99
C LEU A 65 -3.84 -3.35 10.54
N THR A 66 -4.21 -3.48 9.26
CA THR A 66 -5.40 -2.84 8.69
C THR A 66 -6.71 -3.37 9.28
N ILE A 67 -6.81 -4.68 9.48
CA ILE A 67 -8.05 -5.35 9.93
C ILE A 67 -8.20 -5.28 11.45
N GLU A 68 -7.15 -5.58 12.21
CA GLU A 68 -7.26 -5.70 13.66
C GLU A 68 -7.31 -4.36 14.38
N LYS A 69 -6.56 -3.37 13.88
CA LYS A 69 -6.55 -2.02 14.49
C LYS A 69 -7.72 -1.15 14.00
N GLY A 70 -8.42 -1.61 12.96
CA GLY A 70 -9.59 -0.96 12.40
C GLY A 70 -9.32 0.46 11.88
N ASP A 71 -10.39 1.24 11.70
CA ASP A 71 -10.27 2.62 11.22
C ASP A 71 -10.17 3.63 12.37
N GLN A 72 -10.46 3.24 13.61
CA GLN A 72 -10.63 4.17 14.74
C GLN A 72 -9.41 5.07 14.96
N GLN A 73 -8.20 4.50 14.88
CA GLN A 73 -6.95 5.23 15.05
C GLN A 73 -6.63 6.16 13.86
N PHE A 74 -7.29 5.97 12.72
CA PHE A 74 -7.17 6.82 11.54
C PHE A 74 -8.25 7.90 11.50
N LEU A 75 -9.43 7.61 12.08
CA LEU A 75 -10.49 8.59 12.28
C LEU A 75 -10.05 9.72 13.23
N THR A 76 -9.19 9.42 14.21
CA THR A 76 -8.56 10.43 15.07
C THR A 76 -7.58 11.34 14.34
N MET A 77 -7.14 10.96 13.12
CA MET A 77 -6.26 11.76 12.26
C MET A 77 -7.03 12.62 11.22
N LYS A 78 -8.36 12.70 11.31
CA LYS A 78 -9.25 13.33 10.30
C LYS A 78 -9.01 14.82 10.01
N GLY A 79 -8.15 15.51 10.76
CA GLY A 79 -7.76 16.89 10.50
C GLY A 79 -6.54 17.00 9.57
N GLY A 80 -6.77 17.09 8.25
CA GLY A 80 -5.86 17.79 7.33
C GLY A 80 -4.48 17.19 7.01
N LEU A 81 -4.12 16.02 7.53
CA LEU A 81 -2.83 15.42 7.17
C LEU A 81 -2.86 14.93 5.72
N MET A 82 -2.11 15.60 4.84
CA MET A 82 -1.80 15.20 3.46
C MET A 82 -1.56 13.68 3.32
N TYR A 83 -0.95 13.10 4.35
CA TYR A 83 -0.60 11.69 4.41
C TYR A 83 -1.78 10.73 4.64
N ALA A 84 -2.95 11.20 5.10
CA ALA A 84 -4.09 10.32 5.38
C ALA A 84 -4.52 9.49 4.15
N ARG A 85 -4.42 10.07 2.94
CA ARG A 85 -4.73 9.37 1.68
C ARG A 85 -3.68 8.35 1.29
N MET A 86 -2.40 8.68 1.46
CA MET A 86 -1.29 7.74 1.30
C MET A 86 -1.48 6.53 2.23
N PHE A 87 -1.85 6.75 3.48
CA PHE A 87 -2.06 5.67 4.45
C PHE A 87 -3.22 4.77 4.05
N TRP A 88 -4.31 5.38 3.60
CA TRP A 88 -5.47 4.66 3.11
C TRP A 88 -5.11 3.78 1.90
N PHE A 89 -4.28 4.31 1.01
CA PHE A 89 -3.77 3.58 -0.15
C PHE A 89 -2.94 2.36 0.26
N HIS A 90 -1.89 2.50 1.08
CA HIS A 90 -1.03 1.35 1.45
C HIS A 90 -1.80 0.27 2.22
N ARG A 91 -2.73 0.66 3.09
CA ARG A 91 -3.65 -0.30 3.75
C ARG A 91 -4.50 -1.04 2.74
N CYS A 92 -5.11 -0.31 1.80
CA CYS A 92 -5.95 -0.87 0.75
C CYS A 92 -5.15 -1.84 -0.14
N LEU A 93 -3.92 -1.49 -0.50
CA LEU A 93 -3.03 -2.33 -1.28
C LEU A 93 -2.69 -3.63 -0.55
N CYS A 94 -2.34 -3.58 0.74
CA CYS A 94 -2.04 -4.78 1.53
C CYS A 94 -3.23 -5.75 1.57
N VAL A 95 -4.46 -5.24 1.75
CA VAL A 95 -5.64 -6.11 1.75
C VAL A 95 -6.01 -6.63 0.35
N PHE A 96 -5.75 -5.87 -0.72
CA PHE A 96 -5.88 -6.38 -2.10
C PHE A 96 -4.88 -7.51 -2.36
N ALA A 97 -3.62 -7.32 -1.99
CA ALA A 97 -2.57 -8.32 -2.12
C ALA A 97 -2.94 -9.62 -1.38
N MET A 98 -3.41 -9.51 -0.14
CA MET A 98 -3.86 -10.67 0.63
C MET A 98 -5.14 -11.29 0.09
N ALA A 99 -6.07 -10.52 -0.48
CA ALA A 99 -7.26 -11.06 -1.15
C ALA A 99 -6.90 -11.90 -2.39
N ARG A 100 -5.75 -11.63 -3.01
CA ARG A 100 -5.26 -12.36 -4.19
C ARG A 100 -4.67 -13.71 -3.81
N THR A 101 -3.85 -13.74 -2.76
CA THR A 101 -3.09 -14.94 -2.37
C THR A 101 -3.83 -15.81 -1.34
N ASN A 102 -4.62 -15.22 -0.45
CA ASN A 102 -5.23 -15.93 0.67
C ASN A 102 -6.66 -16.40 0.35
N LYS A 103 -6.80 -17.67 -0.05
CA LYS A 103 -8.10 -18.26 -0.42
C LYS A 103 -9.09 -18.36 0.75
N THR A 104 -8.62 -18.60 1.98
CA THR A 104 -9.50 -18.85 3.15
C THR A 104 -10.12 -17.57 3.71
N LYS A 105 -9.38 -16.46 3.70
CA LYS A 105 -9.85 -15.15 4.18
C LYS A 105 -10.19 -14.16 3.06
N LYS A 106 -10.21 -14.62 1.81
CA LYS A 106 -10.45 -13.80 0.60
C LYS A 106 -11.64 -12.87 0.74
N THR A 107 -12.79 -13.37 1.19
CA THR A 107 -14.02 -12.58 1.32
C THR A 107 -13.85 -11.43 2.31
N LYS A 108 -13.19 -11.65 3.44
CA LYS A 108 -12.91 -10.63 4.47
C LYS A 108 -11.99 -9.54 3.90
N TYR A 109 -10.89 -9.94 3.27
CA TYR A 109 -9.96 -9.01 2.64
C TYR A 109 -10.63 -8.21 1.51
N MET A 110 -11.42 -8.86 0.66
CA MET A 110 -12.15 -8.21 -0.43
C MET A 110 -13.19 -7.19 0.06
N ALA A 111 -13.94 -7.50 1.12
CA ALA A 111 -14.92 -6.58 1.68
C ALA A 111 -14.23 -5.30 2.18
N GLN A 112 -13.13 -5.47 2.91
CA GLN A 112 -12.29 -4.37 3.40
C GLN A 112 -11.70 -3.56 2.23
N ALA A 113 -11.10 -4.23 1.24
CA ALA A 113 -10.50 -3.60 0.07
C ALA A 113 -11.52 -2.77 -0.73
N LYS A 114 -12.72 -3.32 -0.97
CA LYS A 114 -13.80 -2.60 -1.68
C LYS A 114 -14.25 -1.34 -0.96
N ARG A 115 -14.39 -1.39 0.38
CA ARG A 115 -14.73 -0.21 1.19
C ARG A 115 -13.67 0.87 1.01
N MET A 116 -12.40 0.50 1.21
CA MET A 116 -11.29 1.44 1.17
C MET A 116 -11.07 2.04 -0.24
N HIS A 117 -11.20 1.20 -1.28
CA HIS A 117 -11.17 1.62 -2.69
C HIS A 117 -12.24 2.65 -3.02
N LYS A 118 -13.48 2.43 -2.52
CA LYS A 118 -14.60 3.36 -2.73
C LYS A 118 -14.30 4.73 -2.12
N GLU A 119 -13.72 4.78 -0.93
CA GLU A 119 -13.34 6.04 -0.27
C GLU A 119 -12.30 6.85 -1.07
N LEU A 120 -11.26 6.20 -1.60
CA LEU A 120 -10.27 6.87 -2.44
C LEU A 120 -10.86 7.32 -3.78
N THR A 121 -11.72 6.49 -4.37
CA THR A 121 -12.44 6.84 -5.61
C THR A 121 -13.38 8.03 -5.40
N ASN A 122 -14.08 8.09 -4.27
CA ASN A 122 -14.91 9.25 -3.90
C ASN A 122 -14.06 10.50 -3.69
N SER A 123 -12.88 10.37 -3.07
CA SER A 123 -11.95 11.49 -2.94
C SER A 123 -11.51 12.03 -4.30
N LEU A 124 -11.26 11.16 -5.28
CA LEU A 124 -10.91 11.58 -6.64
C LEU A 124 -12.07 12.34 -7.30
N LYS A 125 -13.30 11.83 -7.18
CA LYS A 125 -14.52 12.49 -7.70
C LYS A 125 -14.74 13.87 -7.10
N ASN A 126 -14.38 14.05 -5.83
CA ASN A 126 -14.43 15.33 -5.13
C ASN A 126 -13.24 16.25 -5.50
N LYS A 127 -12.74 16.16 -6.74
CA LYS A 127 -11.69 16.99 -7.32
C LYS A 127 -10.36 16.98 -6.57
N ASN A 128 -9.99 15.86 -5.92
CA ASN A 128 -8.64 15.67 -5.41
C ASN A 128 -7.80 14.87 -6.44
N PRO A 129 -7.03 15.52 -7.34
CA PRO A 129 -6.21 14.81 -8.31
C PRO A 129 -5.05 14.05 -7.69
N ASN A 130 -4.63 14.41 -6.46
CA ASN A 130 -3.46 13.82 -5.78
C ASN A 130 -3.67 12.37 -5.33
N VAL A 131 -4.85 11.79 -5.55
CA VAL A 131 -5.11 10.37 -5.30
C VAL A 131 -5.28 9.57 -6.59
N LEU A 132 -5.14 10.20 -7.75
CA LEU A 132 -5.37 9.56 -9.05
C LEU A 132 -4.45 8.36 -9.25
N HIS A 133 -3.15 8.50 -8.95
CA HIS A 133 -2.18 7.42 -9.08
C HIS A 133 -2.47 6.25 -8.13
N TYR A 134 -2.88 6.52 -6.89
CA TYR A 134 -3.37 5.49 -5.96
C TYR A 134 -4.59 4.75 -6.53
N VAL A 135 -5.60 5.49 -7.01
CA VAL A 135 -6.83 4.90 -7.56
C VAL A 135 -6.53 4.06 -8.81
N SER A 136 -5.61 4.49 -9.66
CA SER A 136 -5.18 3.75 -10.84
C SER A 136 -4.63 2.38 -10.48
N LEU A 137 -3.69 2.29 -9.53
CA LEU A 137 -3.15 0.99 -9.10
C LEU A 137 -4.22 0.11 -8.43
N LEU A 138 -5.06 0.68 -7.56
CA LEU A 138 -6.11 -0.09 -6.90
C LEU A 138 -7.21 -0.58 -7.88
N ASN A 139 -7.42 0.11 -9.00
CA ASN A 139 -8.28 -0.38 -10.07
C ASN A 139 -7.68 -1.62 -10.76
N ALA A 140 -6.37 -1.61 -11.01
CA ALA A 140 -5.66 -2.76 -11.56
C ALA A 140 -5.75 -3.98 -10.62
N GLU A 141 -5.46 -3.80 -9.33
CA GLU A 141 -5.58 -4.85 -8.31
C GLU A 141 -7.01 -5.43 -8.23
N LYS A 142 -8.02 -4.56 -8.30
CA LYS A 142 -9.42 -4.99 -8.30
C LYS A 142 -9.79 -5.78 -9.55
N ALA A 143 -9.24 -5.42 -10.71
CA ALA A 143 -9.46 -6.15 -11.96
C ALA A 143 -8.76 -7.51 -11.92
N ALA A 144 -7.52 -7.55 -11.43
CA ALA A 144 -6.74 -8.79 -11.23
C ALA A 144 -7.46 -9.81 -10.33
N LEU A 145 -8.24 -9.37 -9.34
CA LEU A 145 -9.06 -10.25 -8.50
C LEU A 145 -10.32 -10.80 -9.19
N LYS A 146 -10.76 -10.17 -10.28
CA LYS A 146 -12.01 -10.47 -10.99
C LYS A 146 -11.75 -11.09 -12.36
N GLN A 147 -10.99 -12.18 -12.39
CA GLN A 147 -10.60 -12.90 -13.61
C GLN A 147 -11.79 -13.31 -14.51
N LYS A 148 -13.00 -13.48 -13.96
CA LYS A 148 -14.20 -13.77 -14.77
C LYS A 148 -14.77 -12.55 -15.52
N LYS A 149 -14.36 -11.34 -15.16
CA LYS A 149 -14.92 -10.07 -15.69
C LYS A 149 -13.93 -9.33 -16.59
N TYR A 150 -12.64 -9.46 -16.32
CA TYR A 150 -11.59 -8.75 -17.04
C TYR A 150 -10.74 -9.77 -17.77
N GLN A 151 -10.47 -9.51 -19.05
CA GLN A 151 -9.48 -10.26 -19.79
C GLN A 151 -8.08 -9.86 -19.31
N GLU A 152 -7.09 -10.69 -19.58
CA GLU A 152 -5.71 -10.43 -19.21
C GLU A 152 -5.22 -9.06 -19.75
N ASP A 153 -5.51 -8.77 -21.02
CA ASP A 153 -5.16 -7.49 -21.65
C ASP A 153 -5.78 -6.28 -20.94
N ASP A 154 -6.99 -6.41 -20.40
CA ASP A 154 -7.63 -5.34 -19.65
C ASP A 154 -6.87 -5.06 -18.35
N VAL A 155 -6.41 -6.13 -17.67
CA VAL A 155 -5.63 -6.03 -16.43
C VAL A 155 -4.25 -5.44 -16.73
N LYS A 156 -3.57 -5.91 -17.78
CA LYS A 156 -2.28 -5.38 -18.25
C LYS A 156 -2.37 -3.88 -18.54
N LYS A 157 -3.40 -3.44 -19.28
CA LYS A 157 -3.66 -2.02 -19.56
C LYS A 157 -3.86 -1.19 -18.29
N LEU A 158 -4.57 -1.71 -17.30
CA LEU A 158 -4.79 -1.01 -16.04
C LEU A 158 -3.50 -0.84 -15.22
N TYR A 159 -2.64 -1.87 -15.17
CA TYR A 159 -1.33 -1.76 -14.52
C TYR A 159 -0.43 -0.76 -15.25
N ASN A 160 -0.33 -0.84 -16.58
CA ASN A 160 0.44 0.10 -17.39
C ASN A 160 -0.03 1.55 -17.21
N ASN A 161 -1.34 1.76 -17.11
CA ASN A 161 -1.89 3.06 -16.78
C ASN A 161 -1.48 3.51 -15.36
N ALA A 162 -1.53 2.62 -14.36
CA ALA A 162 -1.08 2.95 -13.01
C ALA A 162 0.39 3.36 -12.96
N ILE A 163 1.27 2.61 -13.62
CA ILE A 163 2.70 2.89 -13.74
C ILE A 163 2.90 4.26 -14.42
N THR A 164 2.25 4.50 -15.55
CA THR A 164 2.36 5.74 -16.32
C THR A 164 1.88 6.94 -15.50
N MET A 165 0.73 6.83 -14.82
CA MET A 165 0.18 7.92 -14.02
C MET A 165 1.07 8.26 -12.81
N SER A 166 1.63 7.25 -12.14
CA SER A 166 2.58 7.46 -11.04
C SER A 166 3.87 8.11 -11.54
N ALA A 167 4.46 7.59 -12.62
CA ALA A 167 5.72 8.09 -13.18
C ALA A 167 5.59 9.54 -13.68
N ARG A 168 4.54 9.86 -14.44
CA ARG A 168 4.28 11.23 -14.93
C ARG A 168 4.02 12.23 -13.80
N GLY A 169 3.50 11.77 -12.67
CA GLY A 169 3.29 12.58 -11.47
C GLY A 169 4.53 12.75 -10.59
N GLY A 170 5.67 12.13 -10.92
CA GLY A 170 6.87 12.13 -10.09
C GLY A 170 6.80 11.22 -8.86
N TYR A 171 5.81 10.33 -8.78
CA TYR A 171 5.62 9.40 -7.67
C TYR A 171 6.44 8.12 -7.88
N VAL A 172 7.78 8.25 -7.82
CA VAL A 172 8.72 7.16 -8.16
C VAL A 172 8.47 5.89 -7.33
N HIS A 173 8.23 6.03 -6.02
CA HIS A 173 7.93 4.88 -5.16
C HIS A 173 6.61 4.19 -5.53
N ASP A 174 5.59 4.95 -5.93
CA ASP A 174 4.30 4.38 -6.33
C ASP A 174 4.37 3.75 -7.73
N ALA A 175 5.23 4.27 -8.61
CA ALA A 175 5.52 3.66 -9.90
C ALA A 175 6.25 2.32 -9.70
N ALA A 176 7.31 2.30 -8.89
CA ALA A 176 8.03 1.06 -8.55
C ALA A 176 7.10 0.02 -7.89
N LEU A 177 6.25 0.47 -6.97
CA LEU A 177 5.25 -0.40 -6.36
C LEU A 177 4.27 -0.93 -7.41
N ALA A 178 3.76 -0.11 -8.33
CA ALA A 178 2.89 -0.58 -9.40
C ALA A 178 3.57 -1.62 -10.30
N GLN A 179 4.86 -1.46 -10.59
CA GLN A 179 5.66 -2.44 -11.34
C GLN A 179 5.75 -3.78 -10.59
N GLU A 180 6.14 -3.76 -9.31
CA GLU A 180 6.22 -4.98 -8.48
C GLU A 180 4.88 -5.73 -8.43
N ARG A 181 3.78 -4.98 -8.24
CA ARG A 181 2.44 -5.55 -8.17
C ARG A 181 1.98 -6.16 -9.48
N PHE A 182 2.39 -5.55 -10.60
CA PHE A 182 2.12 -6.06 -11.94
C PHE A 182 2.92 -7.33 -12.21
N ALA A 183 4.22 -7.33 -11.89
CA ALA A 183 5.06 -8.53 -11.98
C ALA A 183 4.47 -9.70 -11.18
N ASP A 184 4.00 -9.46 -9.95
CA ASP A 184 3.34 -10.51 -9.13
C ASP A 184 2.03 -11.01 -9.77
N TYR A 185 1.28 -10.14 -10.48
CA TYR A 185 0.12 -10.59 -11.26
C TYR A 185 0.55 -11.49 -12.43
N LEU A 186 1.55 -11.05 -13.20
CA LEU A 186 2.02 -11.77 -14.36
C LEU A 186 2.56 -13.15 -13.97
N LEU A 187 3.34 -13.23 -12.91
CA LEU A 187 3.93 -14.48 -12.41
C LEU A 187 2.88 -15.45 -11.86
N ASN A 188 1.99 -14.97 -10.99
CA ASN A 188 1.11 -15.85 -10.20
C ASN A 188 -0.28 -16.08 -10.81
N ILE A 189 -0.68 -15.26 -11.80
CA ILE A 189 -2.00 -15.34 -12.42
C ILE A 189 -1.91 -15.54 -13.93
N ALA A 190 -1.17 -14.68 -14.65
CA ALA A 190 -1.10 -14.79 -16.11
C ALA A 190 -0.16 -15.91 -16.58
N GLY A 191 0.82 -16.28 -15.75
CA GLY A 191 1.87 -17.25 -16.12
C GLY A 191 2.92 -16.68 -17.07
N ASP A 192 3.00 -15.36 -17.21
CA ASP A 192 3.89 -14.66 -18.15
C ASP A 192 5.21 -14.29 -17.47
N PHE A 193 6.11 -15.27 -17.37
CA PHE A 193 7.37 -15.12 -16.64
C PHE A 193 8.32 -14.09 -17.26
N HIS A 194 8.38 -14.02 -18.60
CA HIS A 194 9.28 -13.11 -19.30
C HIS A 194 8.88 -11.65 -19.07
N GLU A 195 7.59 -11.34 -19.20
CA GLU A 195 7.09 -10.00 -18.91
C GLU A 195 7.22 -9.67 -17.42
N ALA A 196 6.95 -10.63 -16.53
CA ALA A 196 7.11 -10.42 -15.08
C ALA A 196 8.54 -9.99 -14.71
N ARG A 197 9.55 -10.57 -15.36
CA ARG A 197 10.96 -10.24 -15.13
C ARG A 197 11.30 -8.80 -15.56
N TYR A 198 10.79 -8.36 -16.71
CA TYR A 198 10.96 -6.98 -17.20
C TYR A 198 10.42 -5.92 -16.22
N HIS A 199 9.40 -6.26 -15.42
CA HIS A 199 8.84 -5.35 -14.43
C HIS A 199 9.58 -5.35 -13.08
N ILE A 200 10.53 -6.26 -12.86
CA ILE A 200 11.30 -6.37 -11.61
C ILE A 200 12.73 -5.85 -11.79
N GLU A 201 13.36 -6.13 -12.93
CA GLU A 201 14.76 -5.83 -13.28
C GLU A 201 14.90 -4.59 -14.17
#